data_AF-A0A662IVK1-F1
#
_entry.id   AF-A0A662IVK1-F1
#
_cell.length_a   1.000
_cell.length_b   1.000
_cell.length_c   1.000
_cell.angle_alpha   90.00
_cell.angle_beta   90.00
_cell.angle_gamma   90.00
#
_symmetry.space_group_name_H-M   'P 1'
#
loop_
_entity.id
_entity.type
_entity.pdbx_description
1 polymer ?
#
loop_
_entity_poly.entity_id
_entity_poly.type
_entity_poly.pdbx_seq_one_letter_code
_entity_poly.pdbx_strand_id
1 'polypeptide(L)' 'MLTGSVLTWARSMSEVGAIMVVAYFPRTAQVLIIEEFETMGMRAALPIAATLLIISIAIFAILRLVARRP' A
#
# COMPACT_ATOMS: atom_id res chain seq x y z
N MET A 1 -0.36 -13.82 17.44
CA MET A 1 -1.19 -13.91 16.22
C MET A 1 -1.34 -12.54 15.55
N LEU A 2 -1.80 -11.49 16.24
CA LEU A 2 -1.94 -10.14 15.67
C LEU A 2 -0.68 -9.62 14.96
N THR A 3 0.49 -9.68 15.60
CA THR A 3 1.74 -9.19 15.01
C THR A 3 2.10 -9.92 13.71
N GLY A 4 1.87 -11.24 13.65
CA GLY A 4 2.09 -12.04 12.44
C GLY A 4 1.17 -11.62 11.31
N SER A 5 -0.13 -11.45 11.59
CA SER A 5 -1.12 -10.98 10.62
C SER A 5 -0.78 -9.59 10.06
N VAL A 6 -0.31 -8.67 10.90
CA VAL A 6 0.11 -7.33 10.48
C VAL A 6 1.36 -7.39 9.59
N LEU A 7 2.34 -8.24 9.92
CA LEU A 7 3.54 -8.42 9.10
C LEU A 7 3.21 -9.04 7.72
N THR A 8 2.33 -10.04 7.67
CA THR A 8 1.87 -10.61 6.39
C THR A 8 1.08 -9.61 5.57
N TRP A 9 0.26 -8.76 6.20
CA TRP A 9 -0.46 -7.70 5.51
C TRP A 9 0.50 -6.65 4.93
N ALA A 10 1.47 -6.20 5.73
CA ALA A 10 2.51 -5.28 5.26
C ALA A 10 3.33 -5.90 4.10
N ARG A 11 3.62 -7.20 4.17
CA ARG A 11 4.34 -7.91 3.10
C ARG A 11 3.52 -7.98 1.82
N SER A 12 2.22 -8.25 1.91
CA SER A 12 1.30 -8.25 0.77
C SER A 12 1.20 -6.86 0.13
N MET A 13 1.28 -5.79 0.92
CA MET A 13 1.32 -4.43 0.39
C MET A 13 2.60 -4.13 -0.41
N SER A 14 3.70 -4.85 -0.19
CA SER A 14 4.95 -4.66 -0.93
C SER A 14 5.07 -5.52 -2.20
N GLU A 15 4.09 -6.38 -2.51
CA GLU A 15 4.08 -7.27 -3.69
C GLU A 15 3.65 -6.58 -5.00
N VAL A 16 4.04 -5.31 -5.20
CA VAL A 16 3.56 -4.53 -6.36
C VAL A 16 3.96 -5.19 -7.70
N GLY A 17 5.19 -5.70 -7.79
CA GLY A 17 5.70 -6.35 -9.00
C GLY A 17 4.95 -7.63 -9.38
N ALA A 18 4.62 -8.47 -8.40
CA ALA A 18 3.87 -9.70 -8.66
C ALA A 18 2.45 -9.41 -9.17
N ILE A 19 1.79 -8.40 -8.59
CA ILE A 19 0.45 -7.98 -8.99
C ILE A 19 0.45 -7.40 -10.41
N MET A 20 1.46 -6.59 -10.76
CA MET A 20 1.60 -6.05 -12.12
C MET A 20 1.71 -7.14 -13.20
N VAL A 21 2.37 -8.27 -12.89
CA VAL A 21 2.57 -9.37 -13.84
C VAL A 21 1.34 -10.27 -13.93
N VAL A 22 0.74 -10.63 -12.79
CA VAL A 22 -0.32 -11.65 -12.73
C VAL A 22 -1.72 -11.06 -12.91
N ALA A 23 -1.98 -9.86 -12.36
CA ALA A 23 -3.32 -9.29 -12.28
C ALA A 23 -3.28 -7.76 -12.42
N TYR A 24 -3.00 -7.30 -13.65
CA TYR A 24 -2.95 -5.87 -13.96
C TYR A 24 -4.33 -5.19 -13.90
N PHE A 25 -5.38 -5.87 -14.37
CA PHE A 25 -6.78 -5.46 -14.21
C PHE A 25 -7.47 -6.40 -13.20
N PRO A 26 -8.19 -5.88 -12.19
CA PRO A 26 -8.50 -4.49 -11.88
C PRO A 26 -7.33 -3.72 -11.23
N ARG A 27 -7.21 -2.43 -11.57
CA ARG A 27 -6.13 -1.57 -11.08
C ARG A 27 -6.23 -1.38 -9.56
N THR A 28 -5.28 -1.94 -8.85
CA THR A 28 -5.12 -1.68 -7.41
C THR A 28 -4.39 -0.37 -7.19
N ALA A 29 -4.52 0.20 -5.99
CA ALA A 29 -3.95 1.50 -5.65
C ALA A 29 -2.43 1.61 -5.91
N GLN A 30 -1.73 0.48 -5.86
CA GLN A 30 -0.28 0.36 -6.09
C GLN A 30 0.07 0.40 -7.58
N VAL A 31 -0.71 -0.31 -8.40
CA VAL A 31 -0.58 -0.32 -9.86
C VAL A 31 -0.89 1.06 -10.42
N LEU A 32 -1.88 1.75 -9.85
CA LEU A 32 -2.25 3.11 -10.26
C LEU A 32 -1.12 4.13 -10.04
N ILE A 33 -0.34 4.03 -8.94
CA ILE A 33 0.80 4.93 -8.71
C ILE A 33 1.84 4.77 -9.82
N ILE A 34 2.16 3.53 -10.19
CA ILE A 34 3.17 3.24 -11.20
C ILE A 34 2.68 3.67 -12.58
N GLU A 35 1.42 3.37 -12.91
CA GLU A 35 0.81 3.80 -14.18
C GLU A 35 0.82 5.32 -14.30
N GLU A 36 0.38 6.05 -13.26
CA GLU A 36 0.39 7.52 -13.26
C GLU A 36 1.80 8.11 -13.31
N PHE A 37 2.78 7.42 -12.71
CA PHE A 37 4.19 7.81 -12.80
C PHE A 37 4.72 7.69 -14.23
N GLU A 38 4.43 6.58 -14.92
CA GLU A 38 4.83 6.35 -16.31
C GLU A 38 4.09 7.27 -17.29
N THR A 39 2.80 7.55 -17.04
CA THR A 39 1.94 8.27 -18.00
C THR A 39 2.02 9.78 -17.87
N MET A 40 1.98 10.31 -16.63
CA MET A 40 1.92 11.76 -16.35
C MET A 40 3.15 12.28 -15.58
N GLY A 41 4.08 11.39 -15.22
CA GLY A 41 5.29 11.73 -14.50
C GLY A 41 5.09 11.90 -13.00
N MET A 42 6.18 12.29 -12.33
CA MET A 42 6.26 12.34 -10.87
C MET A 42 5.19 13.22 -10.19
N ARG A 43 4.77 14.32 -10.84
CA ARG A 43 3.83 15.29 -10.24
C ARG A 43 2.42 14.71 -10.08
N ALA A 44 2.02 13.78 -10.94
CA ALA A 44 0.70 13.12 -10.87
C ALA A 44 0.72 11.91 -9.92
N ALA A 45 1.82 11.17 -9.90
CA ALA A 45 1.97 10.00 -9.01
C ALA A 45 2.14 10.37 -7.53
N LEU A 46 2.80 11.50 -7.25
CA LEU A 46 3.12 11.92 -5.88
C LEU A 46 1.89 12.09 -4.96
N PRO A 47 0.80 12.79 -5.34
CA PRO A 47 -0.37 12.92 -4.47
C PRO A 47 -1.02 11.57 -4.16
N ILE A 48 -1.09 10.67 -5.15
CA ILE A 48 -1.69 9.33 -5.00
C ILE A 48 -0.84 8.49 -4.03
N ALA A 49 0.48 8.51 -4.22
CA ALA A 49 1.42 7.83 -3.33
C ALA A 49 1.37 8.39 -1.91
N ALA A 50 1.28 9.71 -1.74
CA ALA A 50 1.18 10.36 -0.44
C ALA A 50 -0.11 9.96 0.30
N THR A 51 -1.26 9.93 -0.38
CA THR A 51 -2.52 9.48 0.22
C THR A 51 -2.43 8.03 0.69
N LEU A 52 -1.88 7.13 -0.14
CA LEU A 52 -1.67 5.73 0.23
C LEU A 52 -0.72 5.55 1.42
N LEU A 53 0.35 6.35 1.46
CA LEU A 53 1.30 6.35 2.57
C LEU A 53 0.61 6.78 3.88
N ILE A 54 -0.15 7.87 3.85
CA ILE A 54 -0.87 8.39 5.02
C ILE A 54 -1.87 7.35 5.54
N ILE A 55 -2.63 6.72 4.64
CA ILE A 55 -3.59 5.65 5.00
C ILE A 55 -2.85 4.46 5.63
N SER A 56 -1.74 4.03 5.04
CA SER A 56 -0.95 2.90 5.54
C SER A 56 -0.39 3.17 6.94
N ILE A 57 0.14 4.38 7.18
CA ILE A 57 0.63 4.81 8.49
C ILE A 57 -0.51 4.89 9.50
N ALA A 58 -1.68 5.41 9.11
CA ALA A 58 -2.85 5.49 9.98
C ALA A 58 -3.32 4.10 10.41
N ILE A 59 -3.45 3.16 9.47
CA ILE A 59 -3.81 1.76 9.76
C ILE A 59 -2.79 1.13 10.71
N PHE A 60 -1.49 1.30 10.43
CA PHE A 60 -0.43 0.75 11.28
C PHE A 60 -0.44 1.35 12.68
N ALA A 61 -0.68 2.66 12.81
CA ALA A 61 -0.79 3.35 14.09
C ALA A 61 -1.99 2.84 14.91
N ILE A 62 -3.15 2.66 14.27
CA ILE A 62 -4.36 2.10 14.90
C ILE A 62 -4.08 0.67 15.37
N LEU A 63 -3.55 -0.18 14.50
CA LEU A 63 -3.22 -1.57 14.83
C LEU A 63 -2.20 -1.64 15.98
N ARG A 64 -1.21 -0.76 15.99
CA ARG A 64 -0.22 -0.68 17.07
C ARG A 64 -0.83 -0.20 18.39
N LEU A 65 -1.79 0.72 18.35
CA LEU A 65 -2.52 1.17 19.55
C LEU A 65 -3.39 0.05 20.12
N VAL A 66 -4.12 -0.68 19.26
CA VAL A 66 -4.95 -1.82 19.66
C VAL A 66 -4.07 -2.95 20.21
N ALA A 67 -2.94 -3.26 19.56
CA ALA A 67 -2.01 -4.29 20.02
C ALA A 67 -1.25 -3.93 21.31
N ARG A 68 -1.21 -2.66 21.71
CA ARG A 68 -0.63 -2.20 22.98
C ARG A 68 -1.63 -2.23 24.15
N ARG A 69 -2.91 -2.45 23.90
CA ARG A 69 -3.90 -2.71 24.96
C ARG A 69 -3.66 -4.16 25.45
N PRO A 70 -3.37 -4.38 26.74
CA PRO A 70 -3.14 -5.71 27.29
C PRO A 70 -4.38 -6.60 27.18
#